data_AF-A0A433DKW2-F1
#
_entry.id   AF-A0A433DKW2-F1
#
_cell.length_a   1.000
_cell.length_b   1.000
_cell.length_c   1.000
_cell.angle_alpha   90.00
_cell.angle_beta   90.00
_cell.angle_gamma   90.00
#
_symmetry.space_group_name_H-M   'P 1'
#
loop_
_entity.id
_entity.type
_entity.pdbx_description
1 polymer ?
#
loop_
_entity_poly.entity_id
_entity_poly.type
_entity_poly.pdbx_seq_one_letter_code
_entity_poly.pdbx_strand_id
1 'polypeptide(L)'
;MRNAHISSVMTLGEPFRQDGPAVYDFGTQTVTARVRDIIPVMMRHRLTPPPDETYSLHRKLSGAFLLCSKLGSRVDTKKVFAEETGGYVFG
;
A
#
# COMPACT_ATOMS: atom_id res chain seq x y z
N MET A 1 -14.42 -8.80 -7.76
CA MET A 1 -14.26 -8.40 -6.33
C MET A 1 -12.95 -8.91 -5.73
N ARG A 2 -12.73 -10.23 -5.61
CA ARG A 2 -11.48 -10.81 -5.06
C ARG A 2 -10.19 -10.28 -5.72
N ASN A 3 -10.15 -10.27 -7.06
CA ASN A 3 -8.97 -9.80 -7.79
C ASN A 3 -8.67 -8.32 -7.54
N ALA A 4 -9.70 -7.45 -7.50
CA ALA A 4 -9.53 -6.04 -7.16
C ALA A 4 -8.91 -5.87 -5.76
N HIS A 5 -9.32 -6.70 -4.81
CA HIS A 5 -8.77 -6.69 -3.46
C HIS A 5 -7.30 -7.09 -3.40
N ILE A 6 -6.97 -8.21 -4.04
CA ILE A 6 -5.57 -8.67 -4.15
C ILE A 6 -4.72 -7.61 -4.86
N SER A 7 -5.19 -7.06 -5.99
CA SER A 7 -4.47 -6.03 -6.74
C SER A 7 -4.22 -4.76 -5.92
N SER A 8 -5.19 -4.33 -5.11
CA SER A 8 -5.03 -3.16 -4.24
C SER A 8 -3.94 -3.39 -3.19
N VAL A 9 -3.96 -4.55 -2.52
CA VAL A 9 -2.97 -4.89 -1.48
C VAL A 9 -1.58 -5.05 -2.11
N MET A 10 -1.48 -5.77 -3.24
CA MET A 10 -0.21 -5.94 -3.95
C MET A 10 0.37 -4.61 -4.43
N THR A 11 -0.48 -3.69 -4.89
CA THR A 11 -0.07 -2.33 -5.28
C THR A 11 0.48 -1.56 -4.08
N LEU A 12 -0.20 -1.60 -2.93
CA LEU A 12 0.29 -0.98 -1.69
C LEU A 12 1.61 -1.58 -1.18
N GLY A 13 1.86 -2.85 -1.49
CA GLY A 13 3.08 -3.56 -1.14
C GLY A 13 4.29 -3.24 -2.02
N GLU A 14 4.09 -2.59 -3.17
CA GLU A 14 5.19 -2.31 -4.13
C GLU A 14 6.40 -1.60 -3.53
N PRO A 15 6.26 -0.57 -2.67
CA PRO A 15 7.41 0.08 -2.06
C PRO A 15 8.26 -0.87 -1.21
N PHE A 16 7.69 -1.95 -0.69
CA PHE A 16 8.36 -2.88 0.23
C PHE A 16 8.97 -4.11 -0.47
N ARG A 17 8.86 -4.20 -1.79
CA ARG A 17 9.37 -5.34 -2.55
C ARG A 17 10.89 -5.48 -2.44
N GLN A 18 11.37 -6.70 -2.20
CA GLN A 18 12.81 -6.97 -2.10
C GLN A 18 13.57 -6.71 -3.40
N ASP A 19 12.94 -7.03 -4.55
CA ASP A 19 13.46 -6.78 -5.89
C ASP A 19 13.26 -5.33 -6.38
N GLY A 20 12.68 -4.47 -5.53
CA GLY A 20 12.56 -3.04 -5.77
C GLY A 20 13.86 -2.27 -5.53
N PRO A 21 13.88 -0.97 -5.91
CA PRO A 21 15.04 -0.11 -5.69
C PRO A 21 15.43 -0.06 -4.20
N ALA A 22 16.71 0.24 -3.92
CA ALA A 22 17.19 0.40 -2.54
C ALA A 22 16.49 1.56 -1.81
N VAL A 23 16.22 2.64 -2.54
CA VAL A 23 15.48 3.80 -2.04
C VAL A 23 14.26 4.00 -2.95
N TYR A 24 13.08 4.01 -2.35
CA TYR A 24 11.83 4.27 -3.05
C TYR A 24 11.57 5.77 -3.14
N ASP A 25 11.29 6.26 -4.35
CA ASP A 25 11.00 7.66 -4.62
C ASP A 25 9.48 7.89 -4.61
N PHE A 26 8.98 8.48 -3.53
CA PHE A 26 7.55 8.80 -3.42
C PHE A 26 7.15 10.03 -4.24
N GLY A 27 8.08 10.84 -4.72
CA GLY A 27 7.79 12.00 -5.56
C GLY A 27 7.28 11.61 -6.96
N THR A 28 7.63 10.42 -7.45
CA THR A 28 7.28 9.92 -8.79
C THR A 28 6.42 8.65 -8.77
N GLN A 29 5.96 8.22 -7.59
CA GLN A 29 5.17 7.00 -7.42
C GLN A 29 3.75 7.09 -8.03
N THR A 30 3.21 5.94 -8.44
CA THR A 30 1.85 5.80 -8.99
C THR A 30 0.92 4.92 -8.15
N VAL A 31 1.42 4.37 -7.04
CA VAL A 31 0.71 3.49 -6.09
C VAL A 31 -0.60 4.10 -5.63
N THR A 32 -0.61 5.35 -5.16
CA THR A 32 -1.83 5.98 -4.59
C THR A 32 -2.92 6.21 -5.65
N ALA A 33 -2.53 6.59 -6.87
CA ALA A 33 -3.46 6.74 -7.99
C ALA A 33 -4.07 5.39 -8.38
N ARG A 34 -3.24 4.36 -8.54
CA ARG A 34 -3.69 3.00 -8.88
C ARG A 34 -4.62 2.40 -7.83
N VAL A 35 -4.31 2.58 -6.54
CA VAL A 35 -5.22 2.13 -5.46
C VAL A 35 -6.56 2.86 -5.54
N ARG A 36 -6.54 4.18 -5.79
CA ARG A 36 -7.76 4.98 -5.95
C ARG A 36 -8.62 4.48 -7.12
N ASP A 37 -8.02 4.08 -8.24
CA ASP A 37 -8.73 3.57 -9.41
C ASP A 37 -9.38 2.19 -9.18
N ILE A 38 -8.85 1.42 -8.23
CA ILE A 38 -9.39 0.11 -7.85
C ILE A 38 -10.59 0.23 -6.89
N ILE A 39 -10.66 1.31 -6.08
CA ILE A 39 -11.73 1.52 -5.08
C ILE A 39 -13.15 1.43 -5.70
N PRO A 40 -13.46 2.10 -6.82
CA PRO A 40 -14.79 2.00 -7.44
C PRO A 40 -15.21 0.57 -7.78
N VAL A 41 -14.28 -0.25 -8.24
CA VAL A 41 -14.53 -1.67 -8.59
C VAL A 41 -14.86 -2.47 -7.33
N MET A 42 -14.16 -2.22 -6.22
CA MET A 42 -14.47 -2.84 -4.93
C MET A 42 -15.86 -2.43 -4.42
N MET A 43 -16.19 -1.14 -4.51
CA MET A 43 -17.43 -0.58 -4.00
C MET A 43 -18.66 -1.02 -4.81
N ARG A 44 -18.52 -1.13 -6.14
CA ARG A 44 -19.61 -1.51 -7.05
C ARG A 44 -19.93 -3.00 -7.02
N HIS A 45 -18.94 -3.85 -6.82
CA HIS A 45 -19.09 -5.31 -6.94
C HIS A 45 -19.03 -6.06 -5.60
N ARG A 46 -19.10 -5.35 -4.46
CA ARG A 46 -19.16 -5.97 -3.13
C ARG A 46 -20.54 -6.58 -2.88
N LEU A 47 -20.59 -7.89 -2.64
CA LEU A 47 -21.78 -8.57 -2.10
C LEU A 47 -21.92 -8.32 -0.59
N THR A 48 -20.81 -8.01 0.09
CA THR A 48 -20.72 -7.68 1.52
C THR A 48 -19.49 -6.78 1.69
N PRO A 49 -19.54 -5.71 2.52
CA PRO A 49 -18.37 -4.89 2.78
C PRO A 49 -17.22 -5.74 3.40
N PRO A 50 -15.96 -5.52 2.99
CA PRO A 50 -14.78 -5.99 3.72
C PRO A 50 -14.80 -5.51 5.19
N PRO A 51 -14.11 -6.21 6.10
CA PRO A 51 -13.90 -5.75 7.47
C PRO A 51 -13.30 -4.34 7.53
N ASP A 52 -13.64 -3.57 8.58
CA ASP A 52 -13.19 -2.19 8.76
C ASP A 52 -11.66 -2.07 8.89
N GLU A 53 -11.01 -3.11 9.41
CA GLU A 53 -9.56 -3.22 9.55
C GLU A 53 -8.88 -3.12 8.18
N THR A 54 -9.46 -3.74 7.16
CA THR A 54 -8.89 -3.77 5.81
C THR A 54 -8.92 -2.38 5.16
N TYR A 55 -10.02 -1.63 5.35
CA TYR A 55 -10.10 -0.25 4.89
C TYR A 55 -9.17 0.68 5.68
N SER A 56 -9.01 0.43 6.96
CA SER A 56 -8.15 1.22 7.84
C SER A 56 -6.69 1.11 7.43
N LEU A 57 -6.22 -0.08 7.07
CA LEU A 57 -4.86 -0.29 6.57
C LEU A 57 -4.61 0.42 5.24
N HIS A 58 -5.53 0.26 4.27
CA HIS A 58 -5.43 0.95 2.98
C HIS A 58 -5.38 2.47 3.13
N ARG A 59 -6.26 3.03 3.97
CA ARG A 59 -6.31 4.48 4.22
C ARG A 59 -5.04 4.98 4.91
N LYS A 60 -4.51 4.24 5.88
CA LYS A 60 -3.32 4.64 6.64
C LYS A 60 -2.07 4.67 5.76
N LEU A 61 -1.84 3.61 4.98
CA LEU A 61 -0.71 3.57 4.04
C LEU A 61 -0.86 4.59 2.91
N SER A 62 -2.05 4.70 2.31
CA SER A 62 -2.30 5.69 1.25
C SER A 62 -2.06 7.12 1.73
N GLY A 63 -2.50 7.44 2.96
CA GLY A 63 -2.25 8.76 3.57
C GLY A 63 -0.76 9.04 3.78
N ALA A 64 -0.02 8.06 4.30
CA ALA A 64 1.43 8.18 4.46
C ALA A 64 2.14 8.40 3.11
N PHE A 65 1.77 7.62 2.09
CA PHE A 65 2.38 7.72 0.76
C PHE A 65 2.06 9.06 0.07
N LEU A 66 0.84 9.58 0.23
CA LEU A 66 0.48 10.91 -0.26
C LEU A 66 1.30 12.01 0.43
N LEU A 67 1.55 11.89 1.74
CA LEU A 67 2.40 12.83 2.46
C LEU A 67 3.85 12.75 1.98
N CYS A 68 4.42 11.54 1.87
CA CYS A 68 5.77 11.33 1.33
C CYS A 68 5.88 11.89 -0.09
N SER A 69 4.84 11.72 -0.92
CA SER A 69 4.81 12.27 -2.28
C SER A 69 4.78 13.79 -2.28
N LYS A 70 3.93 14.41 -1.45
CA LYS A 70 3.87 15.87 -1.29
C LYS A 70 5.20 16.48 -0.83
N LEU A 71 5.95 15.75 -0.01
CA LEU A 71 7.27 16.15 0.49
C LEU A 71 8.43 15.79 -0.46
N GLY A 72 8.16 15.14 -1.60
CA GLY A 72 9.22 14.64 -2.50
C GLY A 72 10.17 13.65 -1.84
N SER A 73 9.67 12.88 -0.87
CA SER A 73 10.49 12.03 -0.01
C SER A 73 11.05 10.82 -0.76
N ARG A 74 12.29 10.48 -0.41
CA ARG A 74 13.00 9.27 -0.84
C ARG A 74 13.32 8.45 0.40
N VAL A 75 12.78 7.24 0.49
CA VAL A 75 12.82 6.43 1.72
C VAL A 75 13.34 5.03 1.40
N ASP A 76 14.25 4.52 2.22
CA ASP A 76 14.62 3.10 2.21
C ASP A 76 13.51 2.28 2.88
N THR A 77 12.48 1.99 2.09
CA THR A 77 11.29 1.25 2.51
C THR A 77 11.61 -0.21 2.83
N LYS A 78 12.68 -0.79 2.27
CA LYS A 78 13.12 -2.15 2.59
C LYS A 78 13.69 -2.22 3.99
N LYS A 79 14.51 -1.24 4.36
CA LYS A 79 15.00 -1.10 5.74
C LYS A 79 13.84 -0.93 6.72
N VAL A 80 12.90 -0.02 6.44
CA VAL A 80 11.70 0.18 7.28
C VAL A 80 10.93 -1.14 7.42
N PHE A 81 10.68 -1.86 6.32
CA PHE A 81 9.96 -3.12 6.39
C PHE A 81 10.70 -4.18 7.21
N ALA A 82 12.02 -4.29 7.06
CA ALA A 82 12.83 -5.23 7.83
C ALA A 82 12.86 -4.89 9.33
N GLU A 83 12.95 -3.60 9.68
CA GLU A 83 12.93 -3.13 11.07
C GLU A 83 11.58 -3.42 11.74
N GLU A 84 10.47 -3.15 11.05
CA GLU A 84 9.12 -3.34 11.60
C GLU A 84 8.70 -4.82 11.66
N THR A 85 9.18 -5.65 10.73
CA THR A 85 8.79 -7.08 10.65
C THR A 85 9.80 -8.04 11.23
N GLY A 86 11.04 -7.62 11.49
CA GLY A 86 12.15 -8.51 11.86
C GLY A 86 11.95 -9.29 13.16
N GLY A 87 11.13 -8.77 14.07
CA GLY A 87 10.74 -9.45 15.31
C GLY A 87 9.34 -10.05 15.30
N TYR A 88 8.61 -9.95 14.19
CA TYR A 88 7.22 -10.40 14.12
C TYR A 88 7.13 -11.92 13.97
N VAL A 89 6.55 -12.58 14.96
CA VAL A 89 6.23 -14.01 14.91
C VAL A 89 4.75 -14.14 14.63
N PHE A 90 4.40 -14.70 13.47
CA PHE A 90 3.02 -14.99 13.11
C PHE A 90 2.51 -16.17 13.96
N GLY A 91 1.37 -15.99 14.64
CA GLY A 91 0.75 -16.97 15.53
C GLY A 91 -0.73 -16.67 15.73
#